data_AF-A0A7M2H6I2-F1
#
_entry.id   AF-A0A7M2H6I2-F1
#
_cell.length_a   1.000
_cell.length_b   1.000
_cell.length_c   1.000
_cell.angle_alpha   90.00
_cell.angle_beta   90.00
_cell.angle_gamma   90.00
#
_symmetry.space_group_name_H-M   'P 1'
#
loop_
_entity.id
_entity.type
_entity.pdbx_description
1 polymer ?
#
loop_
_entity_poly.entity_id
_entity_poly.type
_entity_poly.pdbx_seq_one_letter_code
_entity_poly.pdbx_strand_id
1 'polypeptide(L)'
;MSERLIMLDVPGVLYSSRSEARLGGIPDTGTLRDVRFFDPVALGFVRRLFGLAGARVVVSEAWRRGVPAAILQQLDLQVEGMTPDVPGGHAARIAAYFAHRPAPQAFAILTCDTASMQDPQYAHLLPHVVSVNPAEGLTPGNFKEALDMLGVACPSTLCLDTQPDARVEARLERLRRLAKEAPARFEVGTVAAPLLQAVPTLALPARRTEKLLAHA
;
A
#
# COMPACT_ATOMS: atom_id res chain seq x y z
N MET A 1 14.43 22.96 2.99
CA MET A 1 13.54 22.10 2.17
C MET A 1 12.13 22.25 2.71
N SER A 2 11.13 22.38 1.84
CA SER A 2 9.73 22.45 2.25
C SER A 2 9.35 21.13 2.94
N GLU A 3 8.83 21.23 4.16
CA GLU A 3 8.35 20.09 4.91
C GLU A 3 7.15 19.45 4.19
N ARG A 4 7.11 18.11 4.16
CA ARG A 4 6.04 17.34 3.55
C ARG A 4 5.58 16.25 4.50
N LEU A 5 4.27 16.09 4.65
CA LEU A 5 3.68 15.15 5.60
C LEU A 5 2.71 14.19 4.95
N ILE A 6 2.66 12.99 5.51
CA ILE A 6 1.64 11.97 5.23
C ILE A 6 0.88 11.75 6.54
N MET A 7 -0.39 12.17 6.57
CA MET A 7 -1.31 11.79 7.63
C MET A 7 -1.80 10.37 7.32
N LEU A 8 -1.37 9.40 8.12
CA LEU A 8 -1.54 7.99 7.83
C LEU A 8 -2.56 7.35 8.76
N ASP A 9 -3.64 6.86 8.16
CA ASP A 9 -4.48 5.83 8.77
C ASP A 9 -3.79 4.47 8.67
N VAL A 10 -4.03 3.58 9.63
CA VAL A 10 -3.36 2.27 9.67
C VAL A 10 -4.29 1.14 9.26
N PRO A 11 -5.45 0.93 9.90
CA PRO A 11 -6.46 0.00 9.39
C PRO A 11 -6.93 0.41 8.01
N GLY A 12 -7.16 -0.56 7.13
CA GLY A 12 -7.61 -0.34 5.76
C GLY A 12 -6.55 0.23 4.80
N VAL A 13 -5.44 0.77 5.32
CA VAL A 13 -4.34 1.33 4.52
C VAL A 13 -3.10 0.43 4.56
N LEU A 14 -2.54 0.19 5.74
CA LEU A 14 -1.34 -0.67 5.89
C LEU A 14 -1.69 -2.16 6.00
N TYR A 15 -2.95 -2.49 6.26
CA TYR A 15 -3.52 -3.82 6.12
C TYR A 15 -4.98 -3.68 5.69
N SER A 16 -5.48 -4.64 4.91
CA SER A 16 -6.80 -4.65 4.29
C SER A 16 -7.41 -6.05 4.36
N SER A 17 -8.69 -6.19 4.00
CA SER A 17 -9.32 -7.52 3.88
C SER A 17 -8.57 -8.43 2.89
N ARG A 18 -8.01 -7.85 1.82
CA ARG A 18 -7.16 -8.58 0.87
C ARG A 18 -5.88 -9.09 1.51
N SER A 19 -5.17 -8.26 2.28
CA SER A 19 -3.94 -8.69 2.93
C SER A 19 -4.23 -9.69 4.04
N GLU A 20 -5.33 -9.52 4.78
CA GLU A 20 -5.80 -10.49 5.78
C GLU A 20 -6.01 -11.87 5.16
N ALA A 21 -6.77 -11.96 4.06
CA ALA A 21 -7.01 -13.23 3.37
C ALA A 21 -5.71 -13.88 2.86
N ARG A 22 -4.70 -13.09 2.48
CA ARG A 22 -3.40 -13.56 1.99
C ARG A 22 -2.43 -13.97 3.11
N LEU A 23 -2.42 -13.21 4.20
CA LEU A 23 -1.44 -13.33 5.30
C LEU A 23 -1.97 -14.14 6.49
N GLY A 24 -3.27 -14.46 6.49
CA GLY A 24 -3.92 -15.30 7.50
C GLY A 24 -4.20 -14.58 8.82
N GLY A 25 -4.41 -13.26 8.79
CA GLY A 25 -4.76 -12.48 9.98
C GLY A 25 -4.55 -10.97 9.84
N ILE A 26 -4.86 -10.25 10.90
CA ILE A 26 -4.70 -8.79 11.06
C ILE A 26 -3.81 -8.49 12.27
N PRO A 27 -3.22 -7.28 12.35
CA PRO A 27 -2.33 -6.93 13.46
C PRO A 27 -3.13 -6.44 14.68
N ASP A 28 -3.87 -7.35 15.33
CA ASP A 28 -4.80 -7.06 16.44
C ASP A 28 -4.38 -7.63 17.80
N THR A 29 -3.31 -8.44 17.86
CA THR A 29 -2.92 -9.11 19.11
C THR A 29 -2.16 -8.20 20.08
N GLY A 30 -1.69 -7.05 19.61
CA GLY A 30 -0.87 -6.13 20.39
C GLY A 30 0.49 -6.74 20.72
N THR A 31 1.06 -7.56 19.83
CA THR A 31 2.38 -8.18 20.00
C THR A 31 3.27 -7.91 18.79
N LEU A 32 4.60 -7.96 18.94
CA LEU A 32 5.52 -7.80 17.81
C LEU A 32 5.33 -8.85 16.69
N ARG A 33 4.60 -9.94 16.97
CA ARG A 33 4.23 -10.93 15.93
C ARG A 33 3.30 -10.33 14.88
N ASP A 34 2.58 -9.28 15.21
CA ASP A 34 1.63 -8.58 14.33
C ASP A 34 2.30 -7.92 13.13
N VAL A 35 3.62 -7.67 13.20
CA VAL A 35 4.41 -7.11 12.09
C VAL A 35 4.21 -7.90 10.79
N ARG A 36 4.01 -9.22 10.87
CA ARG A 36 3.83 -10.09 9.70
C ARG A 36 2.49 -9.90 8.97
N PHE A 37 1.50 -9.26 9.59
CA PHE A 37 0.15 -9.09 9.05
C PHE A 37 -0.03 -7.76 8.30
N PHE A 38 0.99 -6.90 8.30
CA PHE A 38 1.00 -5.70 7.47
C PHE A 38 1.26 -6.06 6.00
N ASP A 39 0.58 -5.35 5.10
CA ASP A 39 0.77 -5.54 3.67
C ASP A 39 2.15 -5.00 3.24
N PRO A 40 3.09 -5.86 2.79
CA PRO A 40 4.40 -5.41 2.33
C PRO A 40 4.32 -4.46 1.13
N VAL A 41 3.26 -4.53 0.32
CA VAL A 41 3.04 -3.63 -0.82
C VAL A 41 2.70 -2.23 -0.32
N ALA A 42 1.77 -2.12 0.64
CA ALA A 42 1.40 -0.84 1.24
C ALA A 42 2.60 -0.18 1.95
N LEU A 43 3.36 -0.96 2.72
CA LEU A 43 4.61 -0.50 3.35
C LEU A 43 5.61 -0.01 2.31
N GLY A 44 5.76 -0.74 1.19
CA GLY A 44 6.62 -0.35 0.09
C GLY A 44 6.25 1.00 -0.52
N PHE A 45 4.95 1.27 -0.69
CA PHE A 45 4.48 2.57 -1.19
C PHE A 45 4.76 3.70 -0.19
N VAL A 46 4.43 3.54 1.08
CA VAL A 46 4.69 4.59 2.09
C VAL A 46 6.19 4.90 2.22
N ARG A 47 7.04 3.87 2.25
CA ARG A 47 8.50 4.06 2.27
C ARG A 47 9.01 4.77 1.01
N ARG A 48 8.42 4.50 -0.15
CA ARG A 48 8.74 5.21 -1.40
C ARG A 48 8.27 6.66 -1.40
N LEU A 49 7.12 6.97 -0.79
CA LEU A 49 6.70 8.37 -0.64
C LEU A 49 7.72 9.17 0.17
N PHE A 50 8.30 8.57 1.22
CA PHE A 50 9.44 9.17 1.91
C PHE A 50 10.66 9.29 0.98
N GLY A 51 11.07 8.21 0.29
CA GLY A 51 12.25 8.22 -0.56
C GLY A 51 12.19 9.23 -1.73
N LEU A 52 11.00 9.46 -2.28
CA LEU A 52 10.79 10.34 -3.43
C LEU A 52 10.45 11.77 -3.04
N ALA A 53 9.59 11.96 -2.03
CA ALA A 53 9.11 13.27 -1.63
C ALA A 53 9.75 13.83 -0.36
N GLY A 54 10.54 13.02 0.35
CA GLY A 54 11.04 13.35 1.69
C GLY A 54 9.91 13.44 2.72
N ALA A 55 8.72 12.90 2.41
CA ALA A 55 7.54 13.08 3.23
C ALA A 55 7.59 12.21 4.49
N ARG A 56 7.42 12.84 5.66
CA ARG A 56 7.41 12.18 6.97
C ARG A 56 5.99 11.73 7.33
N VAL A 57 5.89 10.70 8.16
CA VAL A 57 4.61 10.08 8.50
C VAL A 57 4.12 10.59 9.86
N VAL A 58 2.86 10.98 9.92
CA VAL A 58 2.12 11.21 11.17
C VAL A 58 1.05 10.15 11.27
N VAL A 59 1.10 9.30 12.29
CA VAL A 59 0.18 8.16 12.44
C VAL A 59 -0.98 8.53 13.36
N SER A 60 -2.16 7.96 13.10
CA SER A 60 -3.35 8.17 13.91
C SER A 60 -3.55 7.16 15.06
N GLU A 61 -4.56 7.45 15.88
CA GLU A 61 -4.72 7.20 17.32
C GLU A 61 -4.46 5.79 17.86
N ALA A 62 -5.01 4.73 17.24
CA ALA A 62 -4.94 3.37 17.78
C ALA A 62 -3.50 2.82 17.85
N TRP A 63 -2.57 3.48 17.15
CA TRP A 63 -1.19 3.05 16.98
C TRP A 63 -0.16 3.88 17.76
N ARG A 64 -0.63 4.83 18.58
CA ARG A 64 0.21 5.87 19.21
C ARG A 64 1.00 5.44 20.45
N ARG A 65 0.62 4.37 21.13
CA ARG A 65 1.16 3.97 22.45
C ARG A 65 1.32 2.46 22.57
N GLY A 66 2.14 2.05 23.53
CA GLY A 66 2.32 0.63 23.87
C GLY A 66 2.96 -0.17 22.74
N VAL A 67 2.51 -1.42 22.59
CA VAL A 67 3.06 -2.34 21.58
C VAL A 67 2.83 -1.87 20.13
N PRO A 68 1.68 -1.28 19.75
CA PRO A 68 1.50 -0.66 18.43
C PRO A 68 2.60 0.34 18.04
N ALA A 69 3.07 1.17 18.96
CA ALA A 69 4.17 2.10 18.68
C ALA A 69 5.50 1.38 18.43
N ALA A 70 5.78 0.30 19.17
CA ALA A 70 6.96 -0.55 18.95
C ALA A 70 6.87 -1.31 17.62
N ILE A 71 5.68 -1.75 17.21
CA ILE A 71 5.42 -2.34 15.90
C ILE A 71 5.78 -1.33 14.80
N LEU A 72 5.31 -0.08 14.89
CA LEU A 72 5.61 0.96 13.88
C LEU A 72 7.12 1.17 13.68
N GLN A 73 7.93 1.09 14.75
CA GLN A 73 9.40 1.16 14.64
C GLN A 73 9.98 0.00 13.81
N GLN A 74 9.39 -1.20 13.89
CA GLN A 74 9.81 -2.34 13.08
C GLN A 74 9.36 -2.24 11.62
N LEU A 75 8.36 -1.39 11.33
CA LEU A 75 7.85 -1.18 9.98
C LEU A 75 8.72 -0.24 9.14
N ASP A 76 9.84 0.28 9.67
CA ASP A 76 10.77 1.16 8.96
C ASP A 76 10.04 2.31 8.26
N LEU A 77 9.03 2.86 8.94
CA LEU A 77 8.31 4.05 8.51
C LEU A 77 8.99 5.27 9.12
N GLN A 78 9.09 6.34 8.33
CA GLN A 78 9.72 7.59 8.78
C GLN A 78 8.71 8.43 9.59
N VAL A 79 8.28 7.88 10.72
CA VAL A 79 7.30 8.49 11.62
C VAL A 79 7.94 9.66 12.37
N GLU A 80 7.35 10.84 12.24
CA GLU A 80 7.78 12.04 12.97
C GLU A 80 6.84 12.44 14.11
N GLY A 81 5.59 11.97 14.07
CA GLY A 81 4.57 12.39 15.02
C GLY A 81 3.37 11.47 15.07
N MET A 82 2.51 11.73 16.05
CA MET A 82 1.24 11.03 16.25
C MET A 82 0.14 12.07 16.44
N THR A 83 -1.04 11.83 15.89
CA THR A 83 -2.19 12.71 16.14
C THR A 83 -2.65 12.59 17.60
N PRO A 84 -3.22 13.66 18.20
CA PRO A 84 -3.84 13.57 19.52
C PRO A 84 -5.07 12.65 19.50
N ASP A 85 -5.47 12.22 20.69
CA ASP A 85 -6.69 11.45 20.89
C ASP A 85 -7.84 12.38 21.20
N VAL A 86 -8.71 12.55 20.21
CA VAL A 86 -9.89 13.41 20.26
C VAL A 86 -11.07 12.68 19.60
N PRO A 87 -12.31 12.93 20.07
CA PRO A 87 -13.51 12.41 19.43
C PRO A 87 -13.70 13.03 18.03
N GLY A 88 -14.45 12.35 17.16
CA GLY A 88 -14.76 12.85 15.81
C GLY A 88 -14.03 12.17 14.65
N GLY A 89 -13.40 11.00 14.89
CA GLY A 89 -12.79 10.18 13.84
C GLY A 89 -11.44 10.69 13.36
N HIS A 90 -10.97 10.19 12.21
CA HIS A 90 -9.64 10.50 11.69
C HIS A 90 -9.47 12.00 11.35
N ALA A 91 -10.48 12.62 10.74
CA ALA A 91 -10.45 14.04 10.37
C ALA A 91 -10.27 14.99 11.56
N ALA A 92 -11.00 14.75 12.66
CA ALA A 92 -10.88 15.53 13.89
C ALA A 92 -9.48 15.49 14.50
N ARG A 93 -8.84 14.32 14.45
CA ARG A 93 -7.48 14.13 14.97
C ARG A 93 -6.43 14.82 14.12
N ILE A 94 -6.60 14.82 12.79
CA ILE A 94 -5.73 15.58 11.88
C ILE A 94 -5.89 17.08 12.12
N ALA A 95 -7.12 17.57 12.23
CA ALA A 95 -7.39 18.97 12.53
C ALA A 95 -6.78 19.37 13.89
N ALA A 96 -6.92 18.54 14.92
CA ALA A 96 -6.30 18.77 16.23
C ALA A 96 -4.76 18.72 16.18
N TYR A 97 -4.17 17.86 15.34
CA TYR A 97 -2.72 17.87 15.11
C TYR A 97 -2.26 19.21 14.50
N PHE A 98 -2.99 19.72 13.50
CA PHE A 98 -2.69 21.01 12.88
C PHE A 98 -3.12 22.24 13.71
N ALA A 99 -3.89 22.07 14.79
CA ALA A 99 -4.19 23.16 15.72
C ALA A 99 -2.95 23.60 16.51
N HIS A 100 -2.00 22.68 16.75
CA HIS A 100 -0.76 22.96 17.47
C HIS A 100 0.41 23.31 16.55
N ARG A 101 0.23 23.15 15.23
CA ARG A 101 1.28 23.31 14.23
C ARG A 101 0.66 23.66 12.88
N PRO A 102 1.09 24.74 12.19
CA PRO A 102 0.56 25.04 10.87
C PRO A 102 0.80 23.87 9.91
N ALA A 103 -0.23 23.53 9.13
CA ALA A 103 -0.11 22.52 8.08
C ALA A 103 0.95 22.96 7.06
N PRO A 104 1.83 22.04 6.61
CA PRO A 104 2.77 22.36 5.54
C PRO A 104 2.03 22.64 4.23
N GLN A 105 2.70 23.30 3.30
CA GLN A 105 2.12 23.61 1.99
C GLN A 105 1.72 22.36 1.19
N ALA A 106 2.44 21.25 1.40
CA ALA A 106 2.20 19.98 0.71
C ALA A 106 2.10 18.84 1.73
N PHE A 107 0.91 18.26 1.84
CA PHE A 107 0.65 17.05 2.61
C PHE A 107 -0.44 16.22 1.94
N ALA A 108 -0.44 14.93 2.26
CA ALA A 108 -1.45 13.97 1.83
C ALA A 108 -2.03 13.24 3.05
N ILE A 109 -3.31 12.89 2.98
CA ILE A 109 -4.03 12.10 3.97
C ILE A 109 -4.38 10.77 3.32
N LEU A 110 -3.78 9.68 3.79
CA LEU A 110 -4.10 8.32 3.31
C LEU A 110 -5.06 7.68 4.32
N THR A 111 -6.32 7.51 3.95
CA THR A 111 -7.33 7.01 4.89
C THR A 111 -8.43 6.19 4.21
N CYS A 112 -8.99 5.24 4.96
CA CYS A 112 -10.26 4.59 4.61
C CYS A 112 -11.47 5.18 5.38
N ASP A 113 -11.23 6.04 6.38
CA ASP A 113 -12.27 6.74 7.14
C ASP A 113 -12.82 7.95 6.37
N THR A 114 -13.51 7.66 5.27
CA THR A 114 -14.16 8.69 4.44
C THR A 114 -15.33 9.35 5.16
N ALA A 115 -15.94 8.67 6.14
CA ALA A 115 -17.08 9.19 6.89
C ALA A 115 -16.69 10.42 7.72
N SER A 116 -15.57 10.37 8.47
CA SER A 116 -15.13 11.55 9.23
C SER A 116 -14.67 12.70 8.34
N MET A 117 -14.15 12.40 7.15
CA MET A 117 -13.69 13.40 6.17
C MET A 117 -14.84 14.19 5.53
N GLN A 118 -16.04 13.62 5.46
CA GLN A 118 -17.22 14.27 4.86
C GLN A 118 -17.89 15.29 5.78
N ASP A 119 -17.47 15.38 7.05
CA ASP A 119 -18.01 16.38 7.97
C ASP A 119 -17.68 17.81 7.46
N PRO A 120 -18.68 18.69 7.28
CA PRO A 120 -18.47 20.06 6.81
C PRO A 120 -17.43 20.86 7.60
N GLN A 121 -17.23 20.54 8.88
CA GLN A 121 -16.22 21.21 9.71
C GLN A 121 -14.78 20.95 9.23
N TYR A 122 -14.55 19.84 8.53
CA TYR A 122 -13.24 19.41 8.01
C TYR A 122 -13.13 19.54 6.50
N ALA A 123 -14.03 20.28 5.84
CA ALA A 123 -14.03 20.45 4.38
C ALA A 123 -12.70 20.95 3.80
N HIS A 124 -11.90 21.68 4.59
CA HIS A 124 -10.57 22.15 4.21
C HIS A 124 -9.53 21.03 4.07
N LEU A 125 -9.76 19.84 4.64
CA LEU A 125 -8.88 18.68 4.51
C LEU A 125 -9.16 17.88 3.23
N LEU A 126 -10.38 17.95 2.69
CA LEU A 126 -10.81 17.16 1.53
C LEU A 126 -9.87 17.22 0.31
N PRO A 127 -9.30 18.38 -0.07
CA PRO A 127 -8.36 18.45 -1.19
C PRO A 127 -7.07 17.64 -1.00
N HIS A 128 -6.79 17.21 0.23
CA HIS A 128 -5.60 16.44 0.61
C HIS A 128 -5.91 14.97 0.87
N VAL A 129 -7.16 14.52 0.69
CA VAL A 129 -7.58 13.14 1.00
C VAL A 129 -7.40 12.22 -0.18
N VAL A 130 -6.57 11.19 0.02
CA VAL A 130 -6.49 10.01 -0.84
C VAL A 130 -7.34 8.91 -0.20
N SER A 131 -8.49 8.64 -0.80
CA SER A 131 -9.43 7.63 -0.30
C SER A 131 -8.95 6.22 -0.63
N VAL A 132 -8.71 5.41 0.39
CA VAL A 132 -8.29 4.01 0.26
C VAL A 132 -9.47 3.08 0.51
N ASN A 133 -9.72 2.14 -0.40
CA ASN A 133 -10.72 1.09 -0.21
C ASN A 133 -10.18 0.06 0.81
N PRO A 134 -10.80 -0.11 2.00
CA PRO A 134 -10.29 -1.02 3.02
C PRO A 134 -10.38 -2.51 2.62
N ALA A 135 -11.16 -2.86 1.61
CA ALA A 135 -11.18 -4.21 1.06
C ALA A 135 -9.92 -4.52 0.23
N GLU A 136 -9.36 -3.52 -0.45
CA GLU A 136 -8.22 -3.68 -1.36
C GLU A 136 -6.89 -3.29 -0.70
N GLY A 137 -6.89 -2.23 0.13
CA GLY A 137 -5.71 -1.61 0.68
C GLY A 137 -5.11 -0.56 -0.25
N LEU A 138 -3.90 -0.09 0.07
CA LEU A 138 -3.22 0.96 -0.70
C LEU A 138 -2.85 0.48 -2.12
N THR A 139 -3.36 1.18 -3.13
CA THR A 139 -3.15 0.83 -4.55
C THR A 139 -2.08 1.71 -5.23
N PRO A 140 -1.57 1.31 -6.42
CA PRO A 140 -0.71 2.19 -7.21
C PRO A 140 -1.36 3.53 -7.57
N GLY A 141 -2.68 3.55 -7.78
CA GLY A 141 -3.45 4.77 -8.04
C GLY A 141 -3.41 5.72 -6.86
N ASN A 142 -3.65 5.21 -5.64
CA ASN A 142 -3.54 6.01 -4.41
C ASN A 142 -2.11 6.53 -4.19
N PHE A 143 -1.10 5.70 -4.48
CA PHE A 143 0.29 6.12 -4.37
C PHE A 143 0.63 7.29 -5.32
N LYS A 144 0.15 7.23 -6.56
CA LYS A 144 0.34 8.31 -7.54
C LYS A 144 -0.37 9.59 -7.10
N GLU A 145 -1.63 9.48 -6.68
CA GLU A 145 -2.41 10.61 -6.17
C GLU A 145 -1.73 11.28 -4.97
N ALA A 146 -1.17 10.49 -4.05
CA ALA A 146 -0.41 11.01 -2.93
C ALA A 146 0.86 11.76 -3.38
N LEU A 147 1.59 11.26 -4.38
CA LEU A 147 2.75 11.97 -4.93
C LEU A 147 2.37 13.31 -5.56
N ASP A 148 1.26 13.34 -6.29
CA ASP A 148 0.73 14.57 -6.91
C ASP A 148 0.37 15.60 -5.83
N MET A 149 -0.30 15.19 -4.75
CA MET A 149 -0.61 16.05 -3.59
C MET A 149 0.65 16.56 -2.86
N LEU A 150 1.71 15.74 -2.83
CA LEU A 150 3.00 16.12 -2.26
C LEU A 150 3.84 17.02 -3.21
N GLY A 151 3.34 17.30 -4.42
CA GLY A 151 4.00 18.15 -5.40
C GLY A 151 5.25 17.53 -6.00
N VAL A 152 5.29 16.20 -6.11
CA VAL A 152 6.43 15.46 -6.67
C VAL A 152 5.95 14.63 -7.85
N ALA A 153 6.51 14.90 -9.03
CA ALA A 153 6.19 14.10 -10.21
C ALA A 153 6.63 12.64 -10.00
N CYS A 154 5.73 11.70 -10.25
CA CYS A 154 6.07 10.29 -10.23
C CYS A 154 7.14 10.01 -11.31
N PRO A 155 8.31 9.44 -10.95
CA PRO A 155 9.31 9.08 -11.94
C PRO A 155 8.71 8.10 -12.95
N SER A 156 8.94 8.33 -14.25
CA SER A 156 8.36 7.52 -15.33
C SER A 156 8.72 6.03 -15.24
N THR A 157 9.79 5.67 -14.52
CA THR A 157 10.21 4.30 -14.23
C THR A 157 9.42 3.61 -13.10
N LEU A 158 8.57 4.36 -12.39
CA LEU A 158 7.77 3.92 -11.24
C LEU A 158 6.26 4.03 -11.46
N CYS A 159 5.84 4.68 -12.55
CA CYS A 159 4.53 4.40 -13.14
C CYS A 159 4.54 2.94 -13.57
N LEU A 160 4.14 2.07 -12.65
CA LEU A 160 3.58 0.78 -12.97
C LEU A 160 2.33 1.09 -13.80
N ASP A 161 2.51 1.30 -15.11
CA ASP A 161 1.43 1.12 -16.09
C ASP A 161 1.09 -0.37 -16.05
N THR A 162 0.45 -0.78 -14.95
CA THR A 162 -0.15 -2.09 -14.72
C THR A 162 -1.53 -2.15 -15.35
N GLN A 163 -1.89 -1.19 -16.19
CA GLN A 163 -2.94 -1.46 -17.15
C GLN A 163 -2.43 -2.65 -17.97
N PRO A 164 -3.14 -3.80 -17.94
CA PRO A 164 -2.74 -4.91 -18.77
C PRO A 164 -2.71 -4.37 -20.19
N ASP A 165 -1.64 -4.68 -20.93
CA ASP A 165 -1.53 -4.31 -22.34
C ASP A 165 -2.88 -4.60 -23.01
N ALA A 166 -3.44 -3.64 -23.75
CA ALA A 166 -4.76 -3.78 -24.38
C ALA A 166 -4.87 -5.09 -25.19
N ARG A 167 -3.74 -5.61 -25.69
CA ARG A 167 -3.65 -6.93 -26.34
C ARG A 167 -3.89 -8.09 -25.36
N VAL A 168 -3.35 -8.00 -24.15
CA VAL A 168 -3.54 -8.98 -23.07
C VAL A 168 -4.99 -8.93 -22.56
N GLU A 169 -5.59 -7.74 -22.39
CA GLU A 169 -7.00 -7.63 -22.02
C GLU A 169 -7.93 -8.24 -23.09
N ALA A 170 -7.74 -7.86 -24.36
CA ALA A 170 -8.51 -8.42 -25.46
C ALA A 170 -8.33 -9.93 -25.58
N ARG A 171 -7.12 -10.44 -25.31
CA ARG A 171 -6.83 -11.88 -25.26
C ARG A 171 -7.58 -12.55 -24.12
N LEU A 172 -7.61 -11.94 -22.93
CA LEU A 172 -8.28 -12.46 -21.75
C LEU A 172 -9.81 -12.50 -21.95
N GLU A 173 -10.40 -11.44 -22.52
CA GLU A 173 -11.82 -11.40 -22.88
C GLU A 173 -12.18 -12.47 -23.90
N ARG A 174 -11.35 -12.63 -24.94
CA ARG A 174 -11.55 -13.69 -25.93
C ARG A 174 -11.52 -15.07 -25.29
N LEU A 175 -10.60 -15.32 -24.37
CA LEU A 175 -10.50 -16.59 -23.64
C LEU A 175 -11.71 -16.81 -22.73
N ARG A 176 -12.17 -15.77 -22.00
CA ARG A 176 -13.39 -15.83 -21.18
C ARG A 176 -14.63 -16.14 -22.01
N ARG A 177 -14.74 -15.54 -23.19
CA ARG A 177 -15.84 -15.80 -24.13
C ARG A 177 -15.80 -17.24 -24.66
N LEU A 178 -14.62 -17.71 -25.08
CA LEU A 178 -14.44 -19.10 -25.54
C LEU A 178 -14.70 -20.13 -24.43
N ALA A 179 -14.32 -19.85 -23.18
CA ALA A 179 -14.62 -20.71 -22.05
C ALA A 179 -16.13 -20.81 -21.77
N LYS A 180 -16.87 -19.72 -22.00
CA LYS A 180 -18.33 -19.69 -21.88
C LYS A 180 -19.03 -20.42 -23.03
N GLU A 181 -18.51 -20.31 -24.25
CA GLU A 181 -19.07 -20.92 -25.46
C GLU A 181 -18.70 -22.40 -25.63
N ALA A 182 -17.53 -22.83 -25.12
CA ALA A 182 -17.02 -24.20 -25.27
C ALA A 182 -16.23 -24.65 -24.02
N PRO A 183 -16.90 -24.88 -22.88
CA PRO A 183 -16.25 -25.20 -21.60
C PRO A 183 -15.41 -26.49 -21.65
N ALA A 184 -15.83 -27.48 -22.43
CA ALA A 184 -15.12 -28.77 -22.60
C ALA A 184 -13.70 -28.63 -23.17
N ARG A 185 -13.34 -27.51 -23.81
CA ARG A 185 -11.98 -27.25 -24.33
C ARG A 185 -10.96 -26.88 -23.25
N PHE A 186 -11.45 -26.56 -22.05
CA PHE A 186 -10.64 -26.10 -20.93
C PHE A 186 -10.67 -27.10 -19.76
N GLU A 187 -11.22 -28.30 -19.97
CA GLU A 187 -11.13 -29.38 -19.00
C GLU A 187 -9.70 -29.93 -18.92
N VAL A 188 -9.27 -30.25 -17.70
CA VAL A 188 -7.91 -30.75 -17.42
C VAL A 188 -7.78 -32.13 -18.06
N GLY A 189 -6.99 -32.20 -19.14
CA GLY A 189 -6.76 -33.42 -19.92
C GLY A 189 -6.80 -33.22 -21.44
N THR A 190 -7.31 -32.10 -21.93
CA THR A 190 -7.45 -31.81 -23.38
C THR A 190 -6.50 -30.73 -23.91
N VAL A 191 -5.61 -30.19 -23.07
CA VAL A 191 -4.59 -29.23 -23.52
C VAL A 191 -3.55 -29.99 -24.34
N ALA A 192 -3.71 -29.93 -25.67
CA ALA A 192 -2.72 -30.43 -26.61
C ALA A 192 -1.34 -29.80 -26.32
N ALA A 193 -0.32 -30.62 -26.54
CA ALA A 193 1.05 -30.40 -26.11
C ALA A 193 1.89 -29.28 -26.79
N PRO A 194 1.48 -28.45 -27.79
CA PRO A 194 2.48 -27.60 -28.43
C PRO A 194 2.68 -26.20 -27.81
N LEU A 195 1.91 -25.77 -26.80
CA LEU A 195 2.04 -24.38 -26.28
C LEU A 195 3.14 -24.16 -25.23
N LEU A 196 3.88 -25.19 -24.83
CA LEU A 196 5.02 -25.07 -23.92
C LEU A 196 6.36 -24.73 -24.61
N GLN A 197 6.41 -24.68 -25.95
CA GLN A 197 7.68 -24.46 -26.68
C GLN A 197 8.12 -23.00 -26.82
N ALA A 198 7.38 -22.02 -26.31
CA ALA A 198 7.71 -20.60 -26.46
C ALA A 198 7.85 -19.82 -25.14
N VAL A 199 8.04 -20.51 -24.02
CA VAL A 199 8.48 -19.84 -22.79
C VAL A 199 9.99 -20.06 -22.68
N PRO A 200 10.85 -19.04 -22.87
CA PRO A 200 12.25 -19.19 -22.56
C PRO A 200 12.34 -19.53 -21.07
N THR A 201 12.96 -20.67 -20.77
CA THR A 201 13.25 -21.10 -19.41
C THR A 201 13.98 -19.96 -18.71
N LEU A 202 13.33 -19.30 -17.75
CA LEU A 202 13.99 -18.36 -16.85
C LEU A 202 15.02 -19.18 -16.07
N ALA A 203 16.26 -19.17 -16.56
CA ALA A 203 17.39 -19.72 -15.87
C ALA A 203 17.61 -18.90 -14.60
N LEU A 204 17.10 -19.41 -13.49
CA LEU A 204 17.49 -18.93 -12.16
C LEU A 204 19.01 -19.06 -12.06
N PRO A 205 19.76 -17.98 -11.77
CA PRO A 205 21.20 -18.08 -11.62
C PRO A 205 21.53 -19.07 -10.51
N ALA A 206 22.36 -20.05 -10.83
CA ALA A 206 22.83 -21.06 -9.89
C ALA A 206 23.41 -20.38 -8.66
N ARG A 207 22.92 -20.75 -7.47
CA ARG A 207 23.52 -20.37 -6.20
C ARG A 207 24.99 -20.78 -6.23
N ARG A 208 25.90 -19.80 -6.19
CA ARG A 208 27.31 -20.05 -5.87
C ARG A 208 27.35 -20.66 -4.47
N THR A 209 27.63 -21.95 -4.39
CA THR A 209 28.12 -22.60 -3.17
C THR A 209 29.55 -22.12 -2.96
N GLU A 210 29.72 -21.09 -2.14
CA GLU A 210 31.04 -20.78 -1.58
C GLU A 210 31.43 -21.90 -0.63
N LYS A 211 32.48 -22.64 -0.99
CA LYS A 211 33.16 -23.56 -0.08
C LYS A 211 33.80 -22.72 1.02
N LEU A 212 33.26 -22.83 2.24
CA LEU A 212 34.01 -22.49 3.44
C LEU A 212 35.21 -23.44 3.54
N LEU A 213 36.39 -22.93 3.19
CA LEU A 213 37.66 -23.54 3.53
C LEU A 213 37.82 -23.45 5.05
N ALA A 214 37.76 -24.62 5.70
CA ALA A 214 38.25 -24.79 7.05
C ALA A 214 39.77 -24.55 7.04
N HIS A 215 40.23 -23.55 7.79
CA HIS A 215 41.61 -23.52 8.25
C HIS A 215 41.64 -23.73 9.76
N ALA A 216 42.56 -24.64 10.11
CA ALA A 216 42.88 -25.18 11.42
C ALA A 216 43.38 -24.11 12.40
#